data_AF-A0A850MQS7-F1
#
_entry.id   AF-A0A850MQS7-F1
#
_cell.length_a   1.000
_cell.length_b   1.000
_cell.length_c   1.000
_cell.angle_alpha   90.00
_cell.angle_beta   90.00
_cell.angle_gamma   90.00
#
_symmetry.space_group_name_H-M   'P 1'
#
loop_
_entity.id
_entity.type
_entity.pdbx_description
1 polymer ?
#
loop_
_entity_poly.entity_id
_entity_poly.type
_entity_poly.pdbx_seq_one_letter_code
_entity_poly.pdbx_strand_id
1 'polypeptide(L)'
;MVSRGFRLDEDIYEWEKPYKDLVSAEAESISKEDLRELNDIELEKHWKEIFDSPETAQEFKEEDFKSLMLKPEEFDFSRAQEDKRKRTPGVSRILTETFSNKLKILKEAMDEIDREIEERIELGKSFRERIDTEIFKCQTQLKYIENYTVGYNPSIEFRRMGLERQILILTKELRSEELRAWEDLVSLMKERRTFVMEYENLINTRKMIAR
;
A
#
# COMPACT_ATOMS: atom_id res chain seq x y z
N MET A 1 -37.22 7.06 -52.53
CA MET A 1 -37.20 7.26 -51.06
C MET A 1 -37.74 6.00 -50.40
N VAL A 2 -36.87 5.14 -49.89
CA VAL A 2 -37.24 3.97 -49.07
C VAL A 2 -36.26 3.94 -47.91
N SER A 3 -36.71 4.38 -46.74
CA SER A 3 -35.94 4.31 -45.50
C SER A 3 -35.92 2.86 -45.01
N ARG A 4 -34.75 2.23 -44.99
CA ARG A 4 -34.54 0.97 -44.28
C ARG A 4 -34.18 1.31 -42.83
N GLY A 5 -35.09 0.99 -41.92
CA GLY A 5 -34.82 0.98 -40.48
C GLY A 5 -33.85 -0.16 -40.15
N PHE A 6 -32.74 0.17 -39.51
CA PHE A 6 -31.90 -0.79 -38.83
C PHE A 6 -32.51 -1.07 -37.46
N ARG A 7 -32.97 -2.31 -37.23
CA ARG A 7 -33.12 -2.86 -35.89
C ARG A 7 -31.73 -3.22 -35.41
N LEU A 8 -31.30 -2.62 -34.31
CA LEU A 8 -30.17 -3.15 -33.53
C LEU A 8 -30.79 -4.17 -32.57
N ASP A 9 -30.43 -5.43 -32.80
CA ASP A 9 -30.78 -6.52 -31.91
C ASP A 9 -30.13 -6.30 -30.54
N GLU A 10 -30.95 -6.56 -29.51
CA GLU A 10 -30.58 -6.60 -28.11
C GLU A 10 -29.69 -7.83 -27.85
N ASP A 11 -28.38 -7.67 -27.97
CA ASP A 11 -27.40 -8.61 -27.39
C ASP A 11 -26.36 -7.79 -26.60
N ILE A 12 -26.84 -7.23 -25.48
CA ILE A 12 -25.98 -6.69 -24.42
C ILE A 12 -25.51 -7.91 -23.62
N TYR A 13 -24.28 -8.34 -23.91
CA TYR A 13 -23.63 -9.46 -23.24
C TYR A 13 -23.58 -9.27 -21.71
N GLU A 14 -24.17 -10.22 -21.01
CA GLU A 14 -24.03 -10.53 -19.58
C GLU A 14 -22.58 -10.92 -19.23
N TRP A 15 -21.73 -9.95 -18.86
CA TRP A 15 -20.42 -10.25 -18.23
C TRP A 15 -20.34 -9.84 -16.75
N GLU A 16 -21.46 -9.51 -16.12
CA GLU A 16 -21.53 -9.27 -14.67
C GLU A 16 -22.24 -10.43 -13.96
N LYS A 17 -21.47 -11.40 -13.44
CA LYS A 17 -21.74 -12.17 -12.19
C LYS A 17 -20.57 -13.12 -11.83
N PRO A 18 -20.38 -13.50 -10.55
CA PRO A 18 -19.34 -12.92 -9.70
C PRO A 18 -18.22 -13.90 -9.34
N TYR A 19 -16.98 -13.40 -9.30
CA TYR A 19 -15.77 -14.11 -8.85
C TYR A 19 -15.70 -14.36 -7.32
N LYS A 20 -16.84 -14.49 -6.63
CA LYS A 20 -16.87 -14.62 -5.15
C LYS A 20 -16.82 -16.05 -4.62
N ASP A 21 -17.03 -17.07 -5.45
CA ASP A 21 -17.24 -18.45 -4.95
C ASP A 21 -16.03 -19.39 -5.13
N LEU A 22 -14.87 -18.89 -5.56
CA LEU A 22 -13.67 -19.73 -5.81
C LEU A 22 -12.53 -19.57 -4.77
N VAL A 23 -12.66 -18.68 -3.77
CA VAL A 23 -11.59 -18.40 -2.80
C VAL A 23 -11.93 -18.88 -1.38
N SER A 24 -13.10 -19.47 -1.15
CA SER A 24 -13.57 -19.85 0.20
C SER A 24 -13.20 -21.27 0.65
N ALA A 25 -12.42 -22.04 -0.12
CA ALA A 25 -12.17 -23.47 0.18
C ALA A 25 -10.76 -23.82 0.70
N GLU A 26 -9.78 -22.91 0.65
CA GLU A 26 -8.38 -23.23 1.03
C GLU A 26 -7.81 -22.40 2.19
N ALA A 27 -8.59 -21.52 2.81
CA ALA A 27 -8.13 -20.61 3.87
C ALA A 27 -8.45 -21.09 5.30
N GLU A 28 -8.57 -22.40 5.54
CA GLU A 28 -8.75 -22.94 6.89
C GLU A 28 -7.51 -23.73 7.36
N SER A 29 -7.00 -23.32 8.53
CA SER A 29 -5.93 -23.91 9.35
C SER A 29 -4.48 -23.47 9.08
N ILE A 30 -4.16 -22.24 9.50
CA ILE A 30 -2.80 -21.92 9.97
C ILE A 30 -2.94 -21.61 11.47
N SER A 31 -2.22 -22.34 12.32
CA SER A 31 -2.34 -22.22 13.76
C SER A 31 -1.61 -20.96 14.25
N LYS A 32 -2.05 -20.37 15.37
CA LYS A 32 -1.46 -19.16 15.96
C LYS A 32 0.01 -19.35 16.40
N GLU A 33 0.48 -20.60 16.52
CA GLU A 33 1.87 -20.92 16.84
C GLU A 33 2.80 -20.71 15.63
N ASP A 34 2.29 -20.87 14.40
CA ASP A 34 3.08 -20.80 13.16
C ASP A 34 3.40 -19.36 12.72
N LEU A 35 2.62 -18.38 13.19
CA LEU A 35 2.80 -16.95 12.86
C LEU A 35 3.94 -16.26 13.64
N ARG A 36 4.59 -16.95 14.59
CA ARG A 36 5.70 -16.39 15.38
C ARG A 36 7.09 -16.68 14.81
N GLU A 37 7.19 -17.55 13.80
CA GLU A 37 8.48 -17.95 13.19
C GLU A 37 8.67 -17.44 11.75
N LEU A 38 7.75 -16.64 11.22
CA LEU A 38 7.88 -15.93 9.93
C LEU A 38 8.91 -14.80 10.04
N ASN A 39 10.16 -15.25 9.98
CA ASN A 39 11.42 -14.54 10.09
C ASN A 39 11.65 -13.68 8.84
N ASP A 40 12.41 -12.59 8.96
CA ASP A 40 12.69 -11.56 7.92
C ASP A 40 13.01 -12.11 6.50
N ILE A 41 13.46 -13.36 6.40
CA ILE A 41 13.76 -14.09 5.16
C ILE A 41 12.49 -14.44 4.37
N GLU A 42 11.40 -14.85 5.03
CA GLU A 42 10.15 -15.19 4.36
C GLU A 42 9.40 -13.95 3.90
N LEU A 43 9.52 -12.84 4.63
CA LEU A 43 9.03 -11.53 4.19
C LEU A 43 9.74 -11.07 2.91
N GLU A 44 11.07 -11.14 2.88
CA GLU A 44 11.86 -10.77 1.70
C GLU A 44 11.62 -11.72 0.50
N LYS A 45 11.36 -13.01 0.78
CA LYS A 45 11.03 -14.01 -0.24
C LYS A 45 9.60 -13.84 -0.78
N HIS A 46 8.66 -13.50 0.09
CA HIS A 46 7.27 -13.20 -0.26
C HIS A 46 7.18 -11.92 -1.11
N TRP A 47 7.91 -10.86 -0.73
CA TRP A 47 8.01 -9.65 -1.53
C TRP A 47 8.69 -9.90 -2.89
N LYS A 48 9.72 -10.75 -2.96
CA LYS A 48 10.31 -11.17 -4.24
C LYS A 48 9.33 -11.96 -5.11
N GLU A 49 8.58 -12.91 -4.54
CA GLU A 49 7.56 -13.66 -5.29
C GLU A 49 6.43 -12.76 -5.80
N ILE A 50 6.04 -11.74 -5.03
CA ILE A 50 5.01 -10.76 -5.42
C ILE A 50 5.49 -9.85 -6.57
N PHE A 51 6.75 -9.41 -6.54
CA PHE A 51 7.29 -8.43 -7.49
C PHE A 51 7.98 -9.04 -8.73
N ASP A 52 8.49 -10.28 -8.67
CA ASP A 52 9.15 -10.94 -9.81
C ASP A 52 8.18 -11.73 -10.72
N SER A 53 6.92 -11.91 -10.31
CA SER A 53 5.89 -12.55 -11.14
C SER A 53 5.06 -11.49 -11.90
N PRO A 54 5.17 -11.41 -13.24
CA PRO A 54 4.44 -10.43 -14.05
C PRO A 54 2.92 -10.67 -14.08
N GLU A 55 2.44 -11.81 -13.57
CA GLU A 55 1.02 -12.18 -13.50
C GLU A 55 0.37 -11.82 -12.14
N THR A 56 1.15 -11.53 -11.08
CA THR A 56 0.65 -11.25 -9.72
C THR A 56 0.68 -9.77 -9.32
N ALA A 57 1.20 -8.88 -10.17
CA ALA A 57 1.18 -7.44 -9.93
C ALA A 57 -0.24 -6.83 -9.87
N GLN A 58 -1.28 -7.63 -10.10
CA GLN A 58 -2.64 -7.14 -10.34
C GLN A 58 -3.61 -7.22 -9.15
N GLU A 59 -3.25 -7.77 -7.98
CA GLU A 59 -4.15 -7.67 -6.80
C GLU A 59 -3.38 -7.85 -5.49
N PHE A 60 -2.69 -6.80 -5.04
CA PHE A 60 -2.23 -6.73 -3.65
C PHE A 60 -3.45 -6.44 -2.77
N LYS A 61 -4.01 -7.46 -2.11
CA LYS A 61 -5.24 -7.32 -1.32
C LYS A 61 -4.92 -6.64 0.00
N GLU A 62 -5.75 -5.67 0.37
CA GLU A 62 -5.63 -4.87 1.61
C GLU A 62 -5.61 -5.73 2.89
N GLU A 63 -6.11 -6.96 2.79
CA GLU A 63 -6.13 -7.95 3.87
C GLU A 63 -4.73 -8.52 4.18
N ASP A 64 -3.86 -8.64 3.17
CA ASP A 64 -2.50 -9.15 3.35
C ASP A 64 -1.63 -8.14 4.11
N PHE A 65 -1.81 -6.85 3.82
CA PHE A 65 -1.13 -5.75 4.53
C PHE A 65 -1.60 -5.62 5.98
N LYS A 66 -2.90 -5.77 6.24
CA LYS A 66 -3.48 -5.77 7.60
C LYS A 66 -3.04 -6.97 8.44
N SER A 67 -2.65 -8.08 7.83
CA SER A 67 -2.08 -9.24 8.55
C SER A 67 -0.63 -8.98 9.02
N LEU A 68 0.10 -8.14 8.27
CA LEU A 68 1.49 -7.77 8.52
C LEU A 68 1.67 -6.64 9.54
N MET A 69 0.65 -5.80 9.70
CA MET A 69 0.59 -4.84 10.80
C MET A 69 0.27 -5.58 12.11
N LEU A 70 1.27 -5.72 12.98
CA LEU A 70 1.11 -6.25 14.33
C LEU A 70 -0.07 -5.55 15.04
N LYS A 71 -1.14 -6.31 15.36
CA LYS A 71 -2.26 -5.77 16.12
C LYS A 71 -1.75 -5.17 17.43
N PRO A 72 -2.09 -3.91 17.76
CA PRO A 72 -1.74 -3.34 19.03
C PRO A 72 -2.58 -4.02 20.11
N GLU A 73 -2.11 -5.15 20.63
CA GLU A 73 -2.67 -5.75 21.83
C GLU A 73 -2.59 -4.73 22.96
N GLU A 74 -3.76 -4.46 23.54
CA GLU A 74 -4.05 -3.48 24.57
C GLU A 74 -3.15 -3.70 25.80
N PHE A 75 -2.01 -3.02 25.84
CA PHE A 75 -1.18 -2.99 27.05
C PHE A 75 -1.69 -1.90 27.98
N ASP A 76 -2.42 -2.30 29.03
CA ASP A 76 -3.00 -1.40 30.02
C ASP A 76 -1.91 -0.69 30.86
N PHE A 77 -1.68 0.59 30.56
CA PHE A 77 -0.71 1.46 31.24
C PHE A 77 -1.31 2.20 32.46
N SER A 78 -2.55 1.92 32.84
CA SER A 78 -3.28 2.65 33.89
C SER A 78 -2.73 2.43 35.31
N ARG A 79 -1.72 1.57 35.49
CA ARG A 79 -1.26 1.12 36.82
C ARG A 79 -0.09 1.90 37.43
N ALA A 80 0.36 3.00 36.82
CA ALA A 80 1.61 3.67 37.20
C ALA A 80 1.46 5.08 37.79
N GLN A 81 0.29 5.47 38.31
CA GLN A 81 0.14 6.73 39.03
C GLN A 81 -0.57 6.54 40.36
N GLU A 82 0.20 6.40 41.43
CA GLU A 82 0.01 7.12 42.69
C GLU A 82 1.09 6.72 43.69
N ASP A 83 2.19 7.50 43.77
CA ASP A 83 2.80 7.75 45.07
C ASP A 83 3.71 9.00 45.05
N LYS A 84 3.18 10.10 45.60
CA LYS A 84 3.89 11.38 45.77
C LYS A 84 4.55 11.41 47.15
N ARG A 85 5.79 10.91 47.26
CA ARG A 85 6.66 11.21 48.41
C ARG A 85 8.00 11.78 47.96
N LYS A 86 8.25 13.02 48.41
CA LYS A 86 9.44 13.83 48.18
C LYS A 86 10.67 13.14 48.78
N ARG A 87 11.42 12.42 47.96
CA ARG A 87 12.83 12.05 48.20
C ARG A 87 13.59 12.53 46.98
N THR A 88 14.76 13.14 47.17
CA THR A 88 15.70 13.44 46.09
C THR A 88 15.84 12.17 45.24
N PRO A 89 15.50 12.20 43.95
CA PRO A 89 15.54 11.01 43.13
C PRO A 89 17.00 10.55 43.08
N GLY A 90 17.27 9.34 43.56
CA GLY A 90 18.56 8.70 43.32
C GLY A 90 18.82 8.66 41.81
N VAL A 91 20.08 8.71 41.40
CA VAL A 91 20.52 8.73 39.99
C VAL A 91 19.79 7.66 39.14
N SER A 92 19.52 6.49 39.73
CA SER A 92 18.72 5.41 39.13
C SER A 92 17.29 5.81 38.71
N ARG A 93 16.59 6.64 39.50
CA ARG A 93 15.22 7.10 39.19
C ARG A 93 15.21 8.07 38.01
N ILE A 94 16.17 8.99 37.95
CA ILE A 94 16.33 9.93 36.83
C ILE A 94 16.64 9.17 35.53
N LEU A 95 17.52 8.17 35.60
CA LEU A 95 17.84 7.31 34.46
C LEU A 95 16.59 6.54 33.98
N THR A 96 15.82 5.95 34.90
CA THR A 96 14.61 5.20 34.54
C THR A 96 13.56 6.08 33.86
N GLU A 97 13.40 7.33 34.34
CA GLU A 97 12.48 8.31 33.75
C GLU A 97 12.93 8.74 32.36
N THR A 98 14.23 9.01 32.17
CA THR A 98 14.79 9.36 30.85
C THR A 98 14.65 8.24 29.83
N PHE A 99 14.89 6.97 30.21
CA PHE A 99 14.62 5.83 29.33
C PHE A 99 13.14 5.71 28.98
N SER A 100 12.25 5.90 29.95
CA SER A 100 10.80 5.81 29.71
C SER A 100 10.32 6.89 28.75
N ASN A 101 10.82 8.12 28.89
CA ASN A 101 10.52 9.21 27.96
C ASN A 101 11.06 8.94 26.56
N LYS A 102 12.30 8.44 26.42
CA LYS A 102 12.87 8.07 25.12
C LYS A 102 12.09 6.95 24.43
N LEU A 103 11.70 5.92 25.18
CA LEU A 103 10.87 4.83 24.64
C LEU A 103 9.50 5.33 24.17
N LYS A 104 8.91 6.29 24.89
CA LYS A 104 7.65 6.94 24.47
C LYS A 104 7.82 7.71 23.17
N ILE A 105 8.88 8.52 23.06
CA ILE A 105 9.20 9.29 21.85
C ILE A 105 9.43 8.37 20.65
N LEU A 106 10.21 7.29 20.82
CA LEU A 106 10.43 6.33 19.74
C LEU A 106 9.14 5.64 19.30
N LYS A 107 8.28 5.28 20.25
CA LYS A 107 6.97 4.71 19.92
C LYS A 107 6.12 5.70 19.12
N GLU A 108 6.05 6.95 19.56
CA GLU A 108 5.31 8.01 18.84
C GLU A 108 5.87 8.23 17.43
N ALA A 109 7.20 8.19 17.27
CA ALA A 109 7.85 8.30 15.96
C ALA A 109 7.57 7.08 15.06
N MET A 110 7.52 5.86 15.63
CA MET A 110 7.10 4.67 14.88
C MET A 110 5.65 4.76 14.42
N ASP A 111 4.74 5.18 15.32
CA ASP A 111 3.32 5.36 15.00
C ASP A 111 3.13 6.46 13.93
N GLU A 112 3.98 7.49 13.93
CA GLU A 112 4.00 8.54 12.89
C GLU A 112 4.44 8.01 11.53
N ILE A 113 5.52 7.23 11.46
CA ILE A 113 5.95 6.59 10.21
C ILE A 113 4.88 5.63 9.68
N ASP A 114 4.23 4.87 10.56
CA ASP A 114 3.20 3.93 10.14
C ASP A 114 2.00 4.67 9.49
N ARG A 115 1.62 5.83 10.02
CA ARG A 115 0.62 6.70 9.38
C ARG A 115 1.10 7.27 8.04
N GLU A 116 2.33 7.74 7.96
CA GLU A 116 2.90 8.29 6.71
C GLU A 116 2.93 7.23 5.60
N ILE A 117 3.24 5.97 5.95
CA ILE A 117 3.19 4.84 5.02
C ILE A 117 1.76 4.64 4.50
N GLU A 118 0.77 4.62 5.39
CA GLU A 118 -0.64 4.47 5.02
C GLU A 118 -1.10 5.62 4.10
N GLU A 119 -0.81 6.86 4.47
CA GLU A 119 -1.14 8.05 3.68
C GLU A 119 -0.47 8.00 2.29
N ARG A 120 0.79 7.56 2.19
CA ARG A 120 1.49 7.45 0.91
C ARG A 120 0.89 6.37 0.02
N ILE A 121 0.43 5.25 0.58
CA ILE A 121 -0.28 4.20 -0.16
C ILE A 121 -1.61 4.74 -0.71
N GLU A 122 -2.40 5.43 0.11
CA GLU A 122 -3.67 6.02 -0.33
C GLU A 122 -3.45 7.07 -1.42
N LEU A 123 -2.44 7.92 -1.26
CA LEU A 123 -2.08 8.92 -2.25
C LEU A 123 -1.68 8.26 -3.58
N GLY A 124 -0.86 7.19 -3.53
CA GLY A 124 -0.48 6.41 -4.71
C GLY A 124 -1.68 5.80 -5.43
N LYS A 125 -2.65 5.22 -4.70
CA LYS A 125 -3.91 4.72 -5.27
C LYS A 125 -4.68 5.84 -5.97
N SER A 126 -4.82 6.99 -5.34
CA SER A 126 -5.55 8.14 -5.91
C SER A 126 -4.92 8.66 -7.21
N PHE A 127 -3.58 8.66 -7.31
CA PHE A 127 -2.90 9.07 -8.53
C PHE A 127 -3.09 8.04 -9.65
N ARG A 128 -2.95 6.75 -9.35
CA ARG A 128 -3.19 5.67 -10.31
C ARG A 128 -4.60 5.77 -10.89
N GLU A 129 -5.63 5.83 -10.05
CA GLU A 129 -7.03 5.90 -10.48
C GLU A 129 -7.30 7.10 -11.40
N ARG A 130 -6.70 8.26 -11.10
CA ARG A 130 -6.83 9.46 -11.93
C ARG A 130 -6.17 9.28 -13.29
N ILE A 131 -4.95 8.73 -13.35
CA ILE A 131 -4.24 8.51 -14.62
C ILE A 131 -4.97 7.46 -15.45
N ASP A 132 -5.41 6.36 -14.84
CA ASP A 132 -6.16 5.30 -15.52
C ASP A 132 -7.48 5.82 -16.10
N THR A 133 -8.18 6.69 -15.36
CA THR A 133 -9.39 7.36 -15.86
C THR A 133 -9.10 8.20 -17.11
N GLU A 134 -7.99 8.94 -17.15
CA GLU A 134 -7.60 9.72 -18.32
C GLU A 134 -7.16 8.85 -19.50
N ILE A 135 -6.44 7.75 -19.25
CA ILE A 135 -6.09 6.75 -20.27
C ILE A 135 -7.37 6.17 -20.87
N PHE A 136 -8.32 5.76 -20.02
CA PHE A 136 -9.60 5.19 -20.45
C PHE A 136 -10.41 6.17 -21.31
N LYS A 137 -10.45 7.45 -20.93
CA LYS A 137 -11.08 8.51 -21.75
C LYS A 137 -10.43 8.62 -23.12
N CYS A 138 -9.09 8.62 -23.19
CA CYS A 138 -8.36 8.69 -24.45
C CYS A 138 -8.62 7.47 -25.33
N GLN A 139 -8.58 6.26 -24.76
CA GLN A 139 -8.88 5.00 -25.44
C GLN A 139 -10.32 4.98 -25.97
N THR A 140 -11.28 5.43 -25.16
CA THR A 140 -12.68 5.55 -25.57
C THR A 140 -12.82 6.47 -26.78
N GLN A 141 -12.17 7.64 -26.77
CA GLN A 141 -12.16 8.55 -27.92
C GLN A 141 -11.48 7.95 -29.16
N LEU A 142 -10.41 7.18 -28.96
CA LEU A 142 -9.68 6.51 -30.02
C LEU A 142 -10.55 5.45 -30.69
N LYS A 143 -11.27 4.65 -29.91
CA LYS A 143 -12.25 3.66 -30.39
C LYS A 143 -13.36 4.29 -31.24
N TYR A 144 -13.82 5.49 -30.91
CA TYR A 144 -14.77 6.22 -31.78
C TYR A 144 -14.17 6.58 -33.14
N ILE A 145 -12.87 6.88 -33.19
CA ILE A 145 -12.13 7.30 -34.40
C ILE A 145 -11.67 6.10 -35.24
N GLU A 146 -11.53 4.91 -34.66
CA GLU A 146 -11.15 3.68 -35.40
C GLU A 146 -12.13 3.32 -36.52
N ASN A 147 -13.39 3.75 -36.44
CA ASN A 147 -14.38 3.53 -37.48
C ASN A 147 -14.06 4.25 -38.81
N TYR A 148 -13.12 5.20 -38.81
CA TYR A 148 -12.69 5.92 -40.00
C TYR A 148 -11.46 5.25 -40.62
N THR A 149 -11.56 4.89 -41.90
CA THR A 149 -10.45 4.30 -42.66
C THR A 149 -9.23 5.21 -42.65
N VAL A 150 -8.05 4.60 -42.50
CA VAL A 150 -6.78 5.32 -42.48
C VAL A 150 -6.59 6.13 -43.76
N GLY A 151 -6.20 7.39 -43.62
CA GLY A 151 -5.94 8.29 -44.75
C GLY A 151 -7.19 8.91 -45.39
N TYR A 152 -8.39 8.61 -44.90
CA TYR A 152 -9.63 9.23 -45.40
C TYR A 152 -9.70 10.73 -45.10
N ASN A 153 -9.26 11.15 -43.91
CA ASN A 153 -9.27 12.55 -43.49
C ASN A 153 -8.02 12.89 -42.63
N PRO A 154 -7.15 13.80 -43.09
CA PRO A 154 -5.94 14.20 -42.35
C PRO A 154 -6.21 14.76 -40.94
N SER A 155 -7.36 15.41 -40.74
CA SER A 155 -7.74 15.95 -39.42
C SER A 155 -8.02 14.83 -38.42
N ILE A 156 -8.64 13.74 -38.88
CA ILE A 156 -8.93 12.56 -38.05
C ILE A 156 -7.64 11.83 -37.69
N GLU A 157 -6.71 11.69 -38.65
CA GLU A 157 -5.38 11.11 -38.39
C GLU A 157 -4.58 11.91 -37.38
N PHE A 158 -4.59 13.25 -37.50
CA PHE A 158 -3.91 14.11 -36.53
C PHE A 158 -4.47 13.91 -35.11
N ARG A 159 -5.79 13.79 -34.98
CA ARG A 159 -6.43 13.52 -33.69
C ARG A 159 -6.09 12.12 -33.16
N ARG A 160 -6.07 11.09 -34.02
CA ARG A 160 -5.67 9.72 -33.65
C ARG A 160 -4.25 9.71 -33.09
N MET A 161 -3.28 10.25 -33.83
CA MET A 161 -1.89 10.36 -33.38
C MET A 161 -1.76 11.16 -32.07
N GLY A 162 -2.56 12.22 -31.91
CA GLY A 162 -2.61 13.01 -30.67
C GLY A 162 -3.05 12.18 -29.47
N LEU A 163 -4.11 11.39 -29.61
CA LEU A 163 -4.62 10.50 -28.56
C LEU A 163 -3.64 9.38 -28.23
N GLU A 164 -3.05 8.73 -29.24
CA GLU A 164 -2.03 7.68 -29.04
C GLU A 164 -0.82 8.23 -28.27
N ARG A 165 -0.35 9.43 -28.65
CA ARG A 165 0.74 10.10 -27.96
C ARG A 165 0.37 10.44 -26.51
N GLN A 166 -0.85 10.90 -26.27
CA GLN A 166 -1.33 11.21 -24.92
C GLN A 166 -1.40 9.95 -24.05
N ILE A 167 -1.92 8.83 -24.57
CA ILE A 167 -1.91 7.53 -23.88
C ILE A 167 -0.48 7.14 -23.51
N LEU A 168 0.47 7.21 -24.47
CA LEU A 168 1.86 6.86 -24.21
C LEU A 168 2.49 7.74 -23.11
N ILE A 169 2.20 9.04 -23.10
CA ILE A 169 2.66 9.97 -22.06
C ILE A 169 2.07 9.58 -20.70
N LEU A 170 0.76 9.37 -20.62
CA LEU A 170 0.07 8.98 -19.38
C LEU A 170 0.58 7.63 -18.84
N THR A 171 0.81 6.64 -19.70
CA THR A 171 1.39 5.35 -19.28
C THR A 171 2.84 5.49 -18.78
N LYS A 172 3.61 6.43 -19.32
CA LYS A 172 4.95 6.74 -18.81
C LYS A 172 4.87 7.44 -17.45
N GLU A 173 3.92 8.36 -17.30
CA GLU A 173 3.65 9.06 -16.05
C GLU A 173 3.24 8.09 -14.95
N LEU A 174 2.32 7.15 -15.24
CA LEU A 174 1.92 6.08 -14.32
C LEU A 174 3.13 5.31 -13.78
N ARG A 175 3.95 4.77 -14.68
CA ARG A 175 5.17 4.03 -14.31
C ARG A 175 6.14 4.86 -13.47
N SER A 176 6.26 6.16 -13.77
CA SER A 176 7.12 7.06 -13.03
C SER A 176 6.57 7.39 -11.64
N GLU A 177 5.26 7.47 -11.48
CA GLU A 177 4.64 7.68 -10.17
C GLU A 177 4.70 6.41 -9.32
N GLU A 178 4.47 5.23 -9.90
CA GLU A 178 4.62 3.95 -9.23
C GLU A 178 6.04 3.74 -8.70
N LEU A 179 7.05 4.04 -9.51
CA LEU A 179 8.45 3.97 -9.07
C LEU A 179 8.72 4.92 -7.89
N ARG A 180 8.25 6.17 -7.97
CA ARG A 180 8.44 7.15 -6.89
C ARG A 180 7.73 6.74 -5.61
N ALA A 181 6.49 6.28 -5.71
CA ALA A 181 5.75 5.77 -4.55
C ALA A 181 6.47 4.58 -3.91
N TRP A 182 7.01 3.67 -4.71
CA TRP A 182 7.80 2.54 -4.21
C TRP A 182 9.10 3.00 -3.51
N GLU A 183 9.84 3.92 -4.12
CA GLU A 183 11.08 4.48 -3.53
C GLU A 183 10.80 5.14 -2.17
N ASP A 184 9.73 5.93 -2.07
CA ASP A 184 9.30 6.58 -0.84
C ASP A 184 8.93 5.55 0.25
N LEU A 185 8.11 4.55 -0.10
CA LEU A 185 7.71 3.49 0.82
C LEU A 185 8.93 2.71 1.34
N VAL A 186 9.87 2.35 0.46
CA VAL A 186 11.10 1.66 0.85
C VAL A 186 11.94 2.54 1.79
N SER A 187 11.98 3.85 1.58
CA SER A 187 12.67 4.79 2.47
C SER A 187 12.03 4.82 3.86
N LEU A 188 10.71 4.98 3.94
CA LEU A 188 9.95 4.98 5.19
C LEU A 188 10.09 3.66 5.95
N MET A 189 10.03 2.52 5.26
CA MET A 189 10.22 1.21 5.87
C MET A 189 11.63 1.02 6.45
N LYS A 190 12.67 1.55 5.77
CA LYS A 190 14.04 1.53 6.30
C LYS A 190 14.14 2.37 7.57
N GLU A 191 13.56 3.57 7.57
CA GLU A 191 13.54 4.46 8.73
C GLU A 191 12.80 3.81 9.91
N ARG A 192 11.63 3.23 9.66
CA ARG A 192 10.88 2.46 10.66
C ARG A 192 11.74 1.37 11.30
N ARG A 193 12.47 0.60 10.48
CA ARG A 193 13.38 -0.45 10.97
C ARG A 193 14.47 0.13 11.87
N THR A 194 15.00 1.30 11.56
CA THR A 194 15.98 1.96 12.44
C THR A 194 15.38 2.31 13.81
N PHE A 195 14.17 2.84 13.87
CA PHE A 195 13.50 3.12 15.15
C PHE A 195 13.18 1.86 15.96
N VAL A 196 12.77 0.77 15.31
CA VAL A 196 12.57 -0.53 15.99
C VAL A 196 13.87 -1.01 16.64
N MET A 197 14.98 -0.99 15.89
CA MET A 197 16.29 -1.40 16.43
C MET A 197 16.72 -0.51 17.61
N GLU A 198 16.54 0.81 17.51
CA GLU A 198 16.84 1.73 18.62
C GLU A 198 15.97 1.48 19.85
N TYR A 199 14.69 1.22 19.64
CA TYR A 199 13.74 0.90 20.69
C TYR A 199 14.13 -0.38 21.45
N GLU A 200 14.45 -1.45 20.72
CA GLU A 200 14.92 -2.71 21.28
C GLU A 200 16.24 -2.56 22.04
N ASN A 201 17.18 -1.80 21.49
CA ASN A 201 18.45 -1.48 22.14
C ASN A 201 18.23 -0.74 23.48
N LEU A 202 17.30 0.22 23.52
CA LEU A 202 16.95 0.93 24.75
C LEU A 202 16.24 0.04 25.78
N ILE A 203 15.39 -0.89 25.33
CA ILE A 203 14.78 -1.89 26.22
C ILE A 203 15.86 -2.79 26.83
N ASN A 204 16.78 -3.29 26.01
CA ASN A 204 17.83 -4.21 26.45
C ASN A 204 18.80 -3.54 27.43
N THR A 205 19.20 -2.29 27.15
CA THR A 205 20.04 -1.50 28.08
C THR A 205 19.33 -1.21 29.39
N ARG A 206 18.04 -0.84 29.35
CA ARG A 206 17.23 -0.66 30.57
C ARG A 206 17.15 -1.94 31.41
N LYS A 207 16.95 -3.10 30.77
CA LYS A 207 16.93 -4.42 31.43
C LYS A 207 18.28 -4.76 32.08
N MET A 208 19.40 -4.40 31.43
CA MET A 208 20.74 -4.63 31.97
C MET A 208 21.04 -3.76 33.19
N ILE A 209 20.60 -2.49 33.21
CA ILE A 209 20.84 -1.57 34.33
C ILE A 209 19.95 -1.89 35.54
N ALA A 210 18.81 -2.54 35.33
CA ALA A 210 17.89 -2.93 36.39
C ALA A 210 18.30 -4.21 37.15
N ARG A 211 19.32 -4.93 36.68
CA ARG A 211 19.93 -6.08 37.37
C ARG A 211 21.03 -5.62 38.33
#